data_AF-A0A348WP32-F1
#
_entry.id   AF-A0A348WP32-F1
#
_cell.length_a   1.000
_cell.length_b   1.000
_cell.length_c   1.000
_cell.angle_alpha   90.00
_cell.angle_beta   90.00
_cell.angle_gamma   90.00
#
_symmetry.space_group_name_H-M   'P 1'
#
loop_
_entity.id
_entity.type
_entity.pdbx_description
1 polymer ?
#
loop_
_entity_poly.entity_id
_entity_poly.type
_entity_poly.pdbx_seq_one_letter_code
_entity_poly.pdbx_strand_id
1 'polypeptide(L)'
;MQDATLKSITATVQNGVAKADGKFWITETDIHFSPYNKGYGLGPLKIERSSISKVEKCSGKGAGILPITSDAIKVSLLDGSTFQFIVSNPNELVVLLSK
;
A
#
# COMPACT_ATOMS: atom_id res chain seq x y z
N MET A 1 19.99 -14.45 0.43
CA MET A 1 20.34 -13.02 0.52
C MET A 1 19.14 -12.31 1.10
N GLN A 2 19.33 -11.43 2.09
CA GLN A 2 18.24 -10.64 2.66
C GLN A 2 17.92 -9.54 1.64
N ASP A 3 16.69 -9.53 1.11
CA ASP A 3 16.28 -8.53 0.11
C ASP A 3 16.33 -7.13 0.75
N ALA A 4 17.08 -6.22 0.14
CA ALA A 4 17.38 -4.92 0.73
C ALA A 4 16.13 -4.04 0.72
N THR A 5 15.87 -3.34 1.83
CA THR A 5 14.76 -2.38 1.88
C THR A 5 15.13 -1.11 1.11
N LEU A 6 14.41 -0.85 0.02
CA LEU A 6 14.56 0.34 -0.82
C LEU A 6 13.91 1.57 -0.19
N LYS A 7 12.75 1.37 0.45
CA LYS A 7 11.98 2.44 1.11
C LYS A 7 11.18 1.87 2.28
N SER A 8 11.05 2.63 3.36
CA SER A 8 10.18 2.31 4.49
C SER A 8 9.49 3.57 5.00
N ILE A 9 8.18 3.52 5.17
CA ILE A 9 7.35 4.62 5.67
C ILE A 9 6.23 4.09 6.58
N THR A 10 5.55 4.99 7.28
CA THR A 10 4.23 4.70 7.86
C THR A 10 3.17 4.85 6.79
N ALA A 11 2.18 3.96 6.80
CA ALA A 11 1.03 4.00 5.90
C ALA A 11 -0.24 3.52 6.60
N THR A 12 -1.39 3.84 6.03
CA THR A 12 -2.69 3.30 6.44
C THR A 12 -3.25 2.43 5.32
N VAL A 13 -3.43 1.14 5.55
CA VAL A 13 -4.17 0.28 4.60
C VAL A 13 -5.66 0.56 4.68
N GLN A 14 -6.35 0.52 3.54
CA GLN A 14 -7.78 0.75 3.45
C GLN A 14 -8.49 -0.40 2.73
N ASN A 15 -9.55 -0.93 3.34
CA ASN A 15 -10.49 -1.86 2.70
C ASN A 15 -11.92 -1.50 3.09
N GLY A 16 -12.62 -0.79 2.21
CA GLY A 16 -13.93 -0.20 2.53
C GLY A 16 -13.85 0.71 3.75
N VAL A 17 -14.65 0.45 4.77
CA VAL A 17 -14.65 1.21 6.03
C VAL A 17 -13.49 0.84 6.96
N ALA A 18 -12.86 -0.32 6.74
CA ALA A 18 -11.81 -0.83 7.59
C ALA A 18 -10.47 -0.14 7.26
N LYS A 19 -9.74 0.24 8.31
CA LYS A 19 -8.42 0.87 8.21
C LYS A 19 -7.49 0.35 9.30
N ALA A 20 -6.21 0.29 8.98
CA ALA A 20 -5.17 0.05 9.98
C ALA A 20 -3.90 0.82 9.62
N ASP A 21 -3.33 1.49 10.61
CA ASP A 21 -2.01 2.10 10.50
C ASP A 21 -0.93 1.05 10.68
N GLY A 22 0.15 1.18 9.92
CA GLY A 22 1.23 0.21 9.95
C GLY A 22 2.50 0.70 9.27
N LYS A 23 3.49 -0.19 9.29
CA LYS A 23 4.73 -0.02 8.56
C LYS A 23 4.55 -0.56 7.15
N PHE A 24 4.88 0.26 6.15
CA PHE A 24 4.92 -0.10 4.75
C PHE A 24 6.37 -0.03 4.27
N TRP A 25 6.86 -1.07 3.62
CA TRP A 25 8.21 -1.07 3.06
C TRP A 25 8.28 -1.83 1.74
N ILE A 26 9.24 -1.43 0.93
CA ILE A 26 9.46 -1.94 -0.43
C ILE A 26 10.86 -2.54 -0.47
N THR A 27 10.97 -3.74 -1.03
CA THR A 27 12.24 -4.38 -1.40
C THR A 27 12.37 -4.46 -2.92
N GLU A 28 13.41 -5.12 -3.43
CA GLU A 28 13.54 -5.32 -4.86
C GLU A 28 12.40 -6.18 -5.42
N THR A 29 11.95 -7.19 -4.67
CA THR A 29 10.95 -8.16 -5.13
C THR A 29 9.55 -7.94 -4.60
N ASP A 30 9.39 -7.27 -3.46
CA ASP A 30 8.14 -7.26 -2.70
C ASP A 30 7.74 -5.87 -2.19
N ILE A 31 6.43 -5.67 -2.06
CA ILE A 31 5.83 -4.67 -1.17
C ILE A 31 5.34 -5.40 0.08
N HIS A 32 5.61 -4.81 1.24
CA HIS A 32 5.17 -5.34 2.52
C HIS A 32 4.38 -4.30 3.31
N PHE A 33 3.43 -4.79 4.07
CA PHE A 33 2.72 -3.99 5.07
C PHE A 33 2.51 -4.80 6.35
N SER A 34 2.79 -4.20 7.50
CA SER A 34 2.47 -4.78 8.81
C SER A 34 1.72 -3.75 9.67
N PRO A 35 0.47 -4.03 10.05
CA PRO A 35 -0.28 -3.13 10.92
C PRO A 35 0.36 -3.08 12.30
N TYR A 36 0.30 -1.91 12.95
CA TYR A 36 0.73 -1.75 14.34
C TYR A 36 -0.23 -2.45 15.31
N ASN A 37 -1.52 -2.47 14.97
CA ASN A 37 -2.52 -3.24 15.69
C ASN A 37 -3.04 -4.40 14.81
N LYS A 38 -2.83 -5.63 15.27
CA LYS A 38 -3.19 -6.86 14.52
C LYS A 38 -4.65 -7.28 14.65
N GLY A 39 -5.45 -6.59 15.48
CA GLY A 39 -6.81 -7.02 15.83
C GLY A 39 -7.86 -6.95 14.71
N TYR A 40 -7.57 -6.31 13.57
CA TYR A 40 -8.56 -5.98 12.54
C TYR A 40 -8.40 -6.71 11.20
N GLY A 41 -7.46 -7.66 11.09
CA GLY A 41 -7.38 -8.56 9.92
C GLY A 41 -6.98 -7.92 8.58
N LEU A 42 -6.37 -6.72 8.59
CA LEU A 42 -5.92 -6.02 7.37
C LEU A 42 -4.43 -6.25 7.06
N GLY A 43 -3.84 -7.30 7.60
CA GLY A 43 -2.44 -7.67 7.38
C GLY A 43 -1.92 -8.65 8.43
N PRO A 44 -0.63 -9.01 8.35
CA PRO A 44 0.38 -8.49 7.43
C PRO A 44 0.11 -8.84 5.96
N LEU A 45 0.57 -7.98 5.05
CA LEU A 45 0.47 -8.17 3.60
C LEU A 45 1.85 -8.32 3.00
N LYS A 46 1.95 -9.19 1.99
CA LYS A 46 3.09 -9.35 1.11
C LYS A 46 2.56 -9.36 -0.32
N ILE A 47 3.02 -8.44 -1.15
CA ILE A 47 2.62 -8.31 -2.54
C ILE A 47 3.89 -8.42 -3.39
N GLU A 48 3.97 -9.45 -4.23
CA GLU A 48 5.09 -9.61 -5.16
C GLU A 48 5.01 -8.52 -6.23
N ARG A 49 6.11 -7.80 -6.47
CA ARG A 49 6.13 -6.72 -7.47
C ARG A 49 5.87 -7.21 -8.88
N SER A 50 6.30 -8.44 -9.20
CA SER A 50 5.99 -9.14 -10.46
C SER A 50 4.50 -9.38 -10.68
N SER A 51 3.70 -9.42 -9.61
CA SER A 51 2.24 -9.59 -9.68
C SER A 51 1.49 -8.26 -9.89
N ILE A 52 2.17 -7.12 -9.83
CA ILE A 52 1.56 -5.79 -9.95
C ILE A 52 1.28 -5.49 -11.42
N SER A 53 0.02 -5.18 -11.73
CA SER A 53 -0.38 -4.71 -13.05
C SER A 53 -0.31 -3.18 -13.17
N LYS A 54 -0.56 -2.46 -12.07
CA LYS A 54 -0.56 -0.99 -12.05
C LYS A 54 -0.39 -0.43 -10.64
N VAL A 55 0.41 0.63 -10.50
CA VAL A 55 0.40 1.50 -9.32
C VAL A 55 0.04 2.92 -9.74
N GLU A 56 -0.93 3.52 -9.08
CA GLU A 56 -1.38 4.87 -9.39
C GLU A 56 -1.80 5.64 -8.14
N LYS A 57 -1.80 6.97 -8.24
CA LYS A 57 -2.37 7.82 -7.20
C LYS A 57 -3.87 7.64 -7.12
N CYS A 58 -4.39 7.69 -5.92
CA CYS A 58 -5.82 7.76 -5.66
C CYS A 58 -6.11 8.70 -4.49
N SER A 59 -7.38 8.86 -4.16
CA SER A 59 -7.79 9.54 -2.94
C SER A 59 -7.95 8.52 -1.81
N GLY A 60 -7.37 8.84 -0.65
CA GLY A 60 -7.65 8.12 0.59
C GLY A 60 -9.06 8.45 1.06
N LYS A 61 -9.80 7.44 1.53
CA LYS A 61 -11.25 7.56 1.83
C LYS A 61 -11.54 7.48 3.33
N GLY A 62 -12.48 8.29 3.83
CA GLY A 62 -13.16 8.17 5.12
C GLY A 62 -14.54 7.52 4.93
N ALA A 63 -15.03 6.80 5.95
CA ALA A 63 -16.32 6.10 5.90
C ALA A 63 -16.52 5.23 4.63
N GLY A 64 -15.42 4.67 4.09
CA GLY A 64 -15.42 3.85 2.87
C GLY A 64 -15.50 4.61 1.55
N ILE A 65 -16.20 5.75 1.48
CA ILE A 65 -16.48 6.43 0.21
C ILE A 65 -16.03 7.89 0.13
N LEU A 66 -15.91 8.60 1.25
CA LEU A 66 -15.67 10.06 1.27
C LEU A 66 -14.18 10.35 1.06
N PRO A 67 -13.76 11.03 -0.02
CA PRO A 67 -12.35 11.42 -0.18
C PRO A 67 -11.93 12.37 0.96
N ILE A 68 -10.86 12.02 1.68
CA ILE A 68 -10.32 12.83 2.79
C ILE A 68 -8.88 13.29 2.55
N THR A 69 -8.16 12.66 1.62
CA THR A 69 -6.79 13.05 1.23
C THR A 69 -6.51 12.60 -0.19
N SER A 70 -5.60 13.29 -0.88
CA SER A 70 -5.02 12.88 -2.17
C SER A 70 -3.68 12.13 -2.01
N ASP A 71 -3.23 11.95 -0.77
CA ASP A 71 -1.98 11.28 -0.44
C ASP A 71 -2.18 9.77 -0.26
N ALA A 72 -2.62 9.11 -1.35
CA ALA A 72 -2.80 7.67 -1.38
C ALA A 72 -2.36 7.06 -2.71
N ILE A 73 -2.03 5.77 -2.66
CA ILE A 73 -1.77 4.94 -3.82
C ILE A 73 -2.74 3.75 -3.85
N LYS A 74 -3.06 3.33 -5.06
CA LYS A 74 -3.74 2.06 -5.34
C LYS A 74 -2.77 1.15 -6.09
N VAL A 75 -2.55 -0.04 -5.55
CA VAL A 75 -1.79 -1.12 -6.16
C VAL A 75 -2.80 -2.11 -6.72
N SER A 76 -2.81 -2.31 -8.04
CA SER A 76 -3.65 -3.30 -8.73
C SER A 76 -2.77 -4.46 -9.17
N LEU A 77 -3.24 -5.68 -8.97
CA LEU A 77 -2.53 -6.90 -9.33
C LEU A 77 -3.04 -7.47 -10.66
N LEU A 78 -2.31 -8.42 -11.22
CA LEU A 78 -2.66 -9.11 -12.46
C LEU A 78 -3.93 -9.98 -12.34
N ASP A 79 -4.25 -10.45 -11.12
CA ASP A 79 -5.46 -11.23 -10.82
C ASP A 79 -6.71 -10.36 -10.63
N GLY A 80 -6.58 -9.03 -10.73
CA GLY A 80 -7.66 -8.06 -10.51
C GLY A 80 -7.83 -7.60 -9.06
N SER A 81 -7.08 -8.16 -8.11
CA SER A 81 -7.05 -7.70 -6.71
C SER A 81 -6.51 -6.27 -6.63
N THR A 82 -7.03 -5.48 -5.68
CA THR A 82 -6.54 -4.11 -5.44
C THR A 82 -6.32 -3.83 -3.97
N PHE A 83 -5.27 -3.07 -3.68
CA PHE A 83 -4.89 -2.63 -2.34
C PHE A 83 -4.73 -1.11 -2.34
N GLN A 84 -5.25 -0.45 -1.30
CA GLN A 84 -5.16 1.00 -1.16
C GLN A 84 -4.42 1.35 0.12
N PHE A 85 -3.46 2.27 -0.01
CA PHE A 85 -2.64 2.75 1.09
C PHE A 85 -2.62 4.28 1.08
N ILE A 86 -2.95 4.90 2.21
CA ILE A 86 -2.61 6.29 2.48
C ILE A 86 -1.13 6.31 2.86
N VAL A 87 -0.34 7.15 2.20
CA VAL A 87 1.12 7.15 2.28
C VAL A 87 1.66 8.58 2.25
N SER A 88 2.82 8.82 2.84
CA SER A 88 3.55 10.06 2.60
C SER A 88 4.20 10.03 1.21
N ASN A 89 4.03 11.11 0.44
CA ASN A 89 4.63 11.31 -0.90
C ASN A 89 4.29 10.22 -1.94
N PRO A 90 3.01 10.07 -2.35
CA PRO A 90 2.58 9.01 -3.26
C PRO A 90 3.28 9.05 -4.64
N ASN A 91 3.69 10.24 -5.13
CA ASN A 91 4.40 10.37 -6.41
C ASN A 91 5.71 9.57 -6.42
N GLU A 92 6.49 9.62 -5.32
CA GLU A 92 7.77 8.92 -5.20
C GLU A 92 7.55 7.40 -5.27
N LEU A 93 6.53 6.90 -4.57
CA LEU A 93 6.21 5.47 -4.56
C LEU A 93 5.71 4.97 -5.91
N VAL A 94 4.87 5.75 -6.60
CA VAL A 94 4.43 5.40 -7.96
C VAL A 94 5.63 5.26 -8.89
N VAL A 95 6.57 6.20 -8.88
CA VAL A 95 7.78 6.11 -9.71
C VAL A 95 8.64 4.90 -9.33
N LEU A 96 8.80 4.61 -8.03
CA LEU A 96 9.58 3.47 -7.55
C LEU A 96 8.99 2.12 -7.96
N LEU A 97 7.65 2.00 -7.94
CA LEU A 97 6.92 0.75 -8.18
C LEU A 97 6.46 0.56 -9.64
N SER A 98 6.64 1.57 -10.48
CA SER A 98 6.37 1.47 -11.94
C SER A 98 7.60 0.98 -12.73
N LYS A 99 8.69 0.66 -12.04
CA LYS A 99 9.90 0.03 -12.57
C LYS A 99 9.86 -1.47 -12.30
#